data_AF-A0A7U5PGL9-F1
#
_entry.id   AF-A0A7U5PGL9-F1
#
_cell.length_a   1.000
_cell.length_b   1.000
_cell.length_c   1.000
_cell.angle_alpha   90.00
_cell.angle_beta   90.00
_cell.angle_gamma   90.00
#
_symmetry.space_group_name_H-M   'P 1'
#
loop_
_entity.id
_entity.type
_entity.pdbx_description
1 polymer ?
#
loop_
_entity_poly.entity_id
_entity_poly.type
_entity_poly.pdbx_seq_one_letter_code
_entity_poly.pdbx_strand_id
1 'polypeptide(L)' 'MVQRNTDSEYKILDNLADQLGNNTSAKGTVTIFTERPACGSCLGVVDQFQQKYPGIQVNVLDNNGVLLRPGAKK' A
#
# COMPACT_ATOMS: atom_id res chain seq x y z
N MET A 1 -18.53 9.08 -6.63
CA MET A 1 -17.55 8.50 -5.68
C MET A 1 -17.16 7.14 -6.26
N VAL A 2 -15.93 6.98 -6.75
CA VAL A 2 -15.51 5.69 -7.32
C VAL A 2 -15.31 4.71 -6.16
N GLN A 3 -15.94 3.54 -6.17
CA GLN A 3 -15.66 2.49 -5.19
C GLN A 3 -14.29 1.90 -5.51
N ARG A 4 -13.33 2.12 -4.61
CA ARG A 4 -11.90 1.80 -4.80
C ARG A 4 -11.50 0.47 -4.15
N ASN A 5 -12.48 -0.25 -3.59
CA ASN A 5 -12.34 -1.57 -3.00
C ASN A 5 -11.91 -2.64 -4.03
N THR A 6 -11.96 -2.30 -5.32
CA THR A 6 -11.54 -3.16 -6.44
C THR A 6 -10.15 -2.83 -6.97
N ASP A 7 -9.51 -1.77 -6.47
CA ASP A 7 -8.16 -1.38 -6.91
C ASP A 7 -7.16 -2.51 -6.60
N SER A 8 -6.26 -2.76 -7.54
CA SER A 8 -5.31 -3.87 -7.45
C SER A 8 -4.39 -3.75 -6.23
N GLU A 9 -4.05 -2.53 -5.83
CA GLU A 9 -3.23 -2.22 -4.67
C GLU A 9 -3.90 -2.67 -3.37
N TYR A 10 -5.23 -2.50 -3.26
CA TYR A 10 -5.99 -2.98 -2.10
C TYR A 10 -5.92 -4.51 -2.01
N LYS A 11 -6.17 -5.21 -3.13
CA LYS A 11 -6.14 -6.68 -3.16
C LYS A 11 -4.76 -7.26 -2.84
N ILE A 12 -3.69 -6.60 -3.28
CA ILE A 12 -2.32 -7.03 -2.97
C ILE A 12 -2.06 -6.90 -1.47
N LEU A 13 -2.39 -5.75 -0.86
CA LEU A 13 -2.15 -5.51 0.56
C LEU A 13 -3.05 -6.37 1.46
N ASP A 14 -4.30 -6.59 1.06
CA ASP A 14 -5.25 -7.47 1.75
C ASP A 14 -4.75 -8.92 1.75
N ASN A 15 -4.31 -9.43 0.60
CA ASN A 15 -3.74 -10.76 0.51
C ASN A 15 -2.43 -10.90 1.31
N LEU A 16 -1.59 -9.85 1.34
CA LEU A 16 -0.39 -9.83 2.17
C LEU A 16 -0.74 -9.84 3.66
N ALA A 17 -1.78 -9.10 4.07
CA ALA A 17 -2.25 -9.08 5.45
C ALA A 17 -2.79 -10.46 5.87
N ASP A 18 -3.49 -11.17 4.98
CA ASP A 18 -3.93 -12.55 5.21
C ASP A 18 -2.76 -13.52 5.36
N GLN A 19 -1.72 -13.40 4.51
CA GLN A 19 -0.52 -14.24 4.61
C GLN A 19 0.27 -13.98 5.90
N LEU A 20 0.36 -12.72 6.33
CA LEU A 20 1.05 -12.34 7.57
C LEU A 20 0.23 -12.68 8.82
N GLY A 21 -1.10 -12.66 8.71
CA GLY A 21 -2.02 -12.91 9.81
C GLY A 21 -1.70 -12.06 11.04
N ASN A 22 -1.48 -12.72 12.18
CA ASN A 22 -1.16 -12.07 13.45
C ASN A 22 0.34 -11.77 13.64
N ASN A 23 1.18 -12.01 12.63
CA ASN A 23 2.61 -11.71 12.71
C ASN A 23 2.88 -10.21 12.44
N THR A 24 2.48 -9.36 13.38
CA THR A 24 2.69 -7.90 13.31
C THR A 24 4.16 -7.49 13.47
N SER A 25 5.01 -8.42 13.92
CA SER A 25 6.46 -8.22 14.05
C SER A 25 7.24 -8.54 12.77
N ALA A 26 6.54 -8.95 11.70
CA ALA A 26 7.15 -9.18 10.40
C ALA A 26 7.85 -7.92 9.88
N LYS A 27 9.03 -8.11 9.31
CA LYS A 27 9.85 -7.04 8.74
C LYS A 27 10.13 -7.32 7.29
N GLY A 28 10.08 -6.28 6.46
CA GLY A 28 10.36 -6.41 5.04
C GLY A 28 10.01 -5.16 4.27
N THR A 29 10.21 -5.22 2.96
CA THR A 29 9.87 -4.14 2.04
C THR A 29 9.01 -4.70 0.92
N VAL A 30 7.86 -4.07 0.70
CA VAL A 30 6.94 -4.38 -0.39
C VAL A 30 6.98 -3.22 -1.37
N THR A 31 7.39 -3.48 -2.61
CA THR A 31 7.41 -2.48 -3.68
C THR A 31 6.35 -2.83 -4.70
N ILE A 32 5.35 -1.97 -4.85
CA ILE A 32 4.25 -2.11 -5.80
C ILE A 32 4.51 -1.15 -6.95
N PHE A 33 4.57 -1.67 -8.17
CA PHE A 33 4.61 -0.87 -9.38
C PHE A 33 3.22 -0.84 -10.01
N THR A 34 2.72 0.35 -10.32
CA THR A 34 1.42 0.54 -10.97
C THR A 34 1.60 1.36 -12.24
N GLU A 35 0.91 0.96 -13.31
CA GLU A 35 0.99 1.64 -14.61
C GLU A 35 0.17 2.93 -14.65
N ARG A 36 -0.77 3.09 -13.71
CA ARG A 36 -1.62 4.26 -13.56
C ARG A 36 -1.35 4.93 -12.22
N PRO A 37 -1.38 6.27 -12.14
CA PRO A 37 -1.07 6.97 -10.91
C PRO A 37 -2.01 6.50 -9.81
N ALA A 38 -1.43 5.94 -8.74
CA ALA A 38 -2.21 5.46 -7.60
C ALA A 38 -2.97 6.68 -7.03
N CYS A 39 -4.30 6.58 -7.02
CA CYS A 39 -5.14 7.66 -6.51
C CYS A 39 -4.91 7.85 -5.01
N GLY A 40 -5.17 9.06 -4.49
CA GLY A 40 -4.98 9.37 -3.07
C GLY A 40 -5.72 8.44 -2.09
N SER A 41 -6.74 7.71 -2.56
CA SER A 41 -7.41 6.64 -1.80
C SER A 41 -6.53 5.41 -1.58
N CYS A 42 -5.63 5.06 -2.51
CA CYS A 42 -4.72 3.93 -2.38
C CYS A 42 -3.69 4.18 -1.25
N LEU A 43 -3.35 5.45 -1.00
CA LEU A 43 -2.48 5.84 0.12
C LEU A 43 -3.10 5.51 1.49
N GLY A 44 -4.43 5.57 1.62
CA GLY A 44 -5.11 5.27 2.88
C GLY A 44 -5.00 3.79 3.28
N VAL A 45 -5.01 2.88 2.31
CA VAL A 45 -4.87 1.43 2.55
C VAL A 45 -3.43 1.10 2.94
N VAL A 46 -2.47 1.75 2.28
CA VAL A 46 -1.05 1.61 2.64
C VAL A 46 -0.81 2.07 4.07
N ASP A 47 -1.37 3.21 4.47
CA ASP A 47 -1.23 3.74 5.83
C ASP A 47 -1.80 2.76 6.88
N GLN A 48 -3.02 2.24 6.65
CA GLN A 48 -3.63 1.23 7.52
C GLN A 48 -2.79 -0.04 7.63
N PHE A 49 -2.24 -0.51 6.51
CA PHE A 49 -1.37 -1.69 6.49
C PHE A 49 -0.09 -1.46 7.29
N GLN A 50 0.56 -0.30 7.12
CA GLN A 50 1.78 0.05 7.85
C GLN A 50 1.53 0.28 9.34
N GLN A 51 0.35 0.78 9.74
CA GLN A 51 -0.04 0.85 11.14
C GLN A 51 -0.15 -0.55 11.78
N LYS A 52 -0.67 -1.52 11.03
CA LYS A 52 -0.80 -2.92 11.50
C LYS A 52 0.54 -3.67 11.49
N TYR A 53 1.39 -3.41 10.50
CA TYR A 53 2.70 -4.05 10.32
C TYR A 53 3.81 -2.97 10.26
N PRO A 54 4.21 -2.41 11.41
CA PRO A 54 5.18 -1.30 11.45
C PRO A 54 6.59 -1.70 10.96
N GLY A 55 6.90 -2.99 10.90
CA GLY A 55 8.13 -3.51 10.34
C GLY A 55 8.15 -3.59 8.81
N ILE A 56 7.01 -3.36 8.14
CA ILE A 56 6.88 -3.51 6.69
C ILE A 56 6.83 -2.14 6.02
N GLN A 57 7.83 -1.88 5.17
CA GLN A 57 7.89 -0.69 4.37
C GLN A 57 7.21 -0.91 3.02
N VAL A 58 6.14 -0.16 2.74
CA VAL A 58 5.41 -0.25 1.47
C VAL A 58 5.76 0.93 0.59
N ASN A 59 6.28 0.66 -0.60
CA ASN A 59 6.63 1.65 -1.61
C ASN A 59 5.71 1.47 -2.82
N VAL A 60 5.01 2.53 -3.21
CA VAL A 60 4.20 2.52 -4.43
C VAL A 60 4.85 3.41 -5.48
N LEU A 61 5.18 2.82 -6.62
CA LEU A 61 5.82 3.44 -7.78
C LEU A 61 4.82 3.53 -8.93
N ASP A 62 4.68 4.71 -9.51
CA ASP A 62 3.96 4.90 -10.77
C ASP A 62 4.92 4.96 -11.98
N ASN A 63 4.39 4.78 -13.19
CA ASN A 63 5.12 4.94 -14.46
C ASN A 63 5.86 6.29 -14.60
N ASN A 64 5.40 7.34 -13.90
CA ASN A 64 6.10 8.63 -13.86
C ASN A 64 7.28 8.68 -12.85
N GLY A 65 7.66 7.55 -12.23
CA GLY A 65 8.72 7.50 -11.22
C GLY A 65 8.34 8.18 -9.90
N VAL A 66 7.06 8.51 -9.70
CA VAL A 66 6.57 9.15 -8.48
C VAL A 66 6.44 8.10 -7.38
N LEU A 67 7.32 8.19 -6.39
CA LEU A 67 7.20 7.47 -5.13
C LEU A 67 6.07 8.09 -4.31
N LEU A 68 4.93 7.41 -4.28
CA LEU A 68 3.80 7.79 -3.45
C LEU A 68 4.11 7.38 -2.01
N ARG A 69 4.70 8.31 -1.25
CA ARG A 69 4.93 8.16 0.19
C ARG A 69 3.63 8.47 0.93
N PRO A 70 3.03 7.51 1.66
CA PRO A 70 1.91 7.82 2.55
C PRO A 70 2.38 8.88 3.56
N GLY A 71 1.67 10.01 3.61
CA GLY A 71 2.00 11.14 4.49
C GLY A 71 2.67 12.35 3.83
N ALA A 72 2.99 12.33 2.54
CA ALA A 72 3.33 13.56 1.82
C ALA A 72 2.06 14.42 1.66
N LYS A 73 1.74 15.22 2.68
CA LYS A 73 0.72 16.27 2.60
C LYS A 73 1.05 17.14 1.38
N LYS A 74 0.07 17.26 0.50
CA LYS A 74 0.12 18.13 -0.68
C LYS A 74 0.27 19.59 -0.26
#